data_AF-A0AA91JR94-F1
#
_entry.id   AF-A0AA91JR94-F1
#
_cell.length_a   1.000
_cell.length_b   1.000
_cell.length_c   1.000
_cell.angle_alpha   90.00
_cell.angle_beta   90.00
_cell.angle_gamma   90.00
#
_symmetry.space_group_name_H-M   'P 1'
#
loop_
_entity.id
_entity.type
_entity.pdbx_description
1 polymer ?
#
loop_
_entity_poly.entity_id
_entity_poly.type
_entity_poly.pdbx_seq_one_letter_code
_entity_poly.pdbx_strand_id
1 'polypeptide(L)'
;MDKKTMARRQKTRQKLTPFFSWAMRGIWQALTTIVAWLVSVVRVILTLIIEKVNHLINYLVQRKLVLFVLFLFLAFGLLGLAAIIPRTHIFEGNLIVEEFTFTYNGGKDKLFLDSMRGIRHLEIDGVINNELTFAGEFKSTSFSQLNQLNKPLKIRLVNRNSKLIIEPVDTKKSSDIDLTELRLLPDTKVSGFTYNLSQKQHRLDFDLQHNPTSQTQPNELKIYLGEKPIKVILENYDISGLNQNKLDKQQPLEFLLTPNKKELNLELKQKNSIYLSLDESNKNDPNLWFQEKIDTKDVHFQRLDRTGDISDDVTVSTIVEGKIRMVEQEREIKANQFLMGDEPNTPLNIERIRHLQIVPKKGLEVRISGRTKQIQIGLDKDFPVSRIQGSWLDGFLPRDAIVALFSFSAATITYLLGFLIENASKSDSNPKSP
;
A
#
# COMPACT_ATOMS: atom_id res chain seq x y z
N MET A 1 -43.91 -90.06 63.09
CA MET A 1 -44.58 -88.74 63.05
C MET A 1 -43.49 -87.66 63.00
N ASP A 2 -43.56 -86.87 61.92
CA ASP A 2 -42.81 -85.66 61.52
C ASP A 2 -41.34 -85.37 61.92
N LYS A 3 -40.45 -85.50 60.92
CA LYS A 3 -39.19 -84.77 60.74
C LYS A 3 -39.34 -83.82 59.54
N LYS A 4 -39.93 -82.64 59.78
CA LYS A 4 -39.90 -81.52 58.84
C LYS A 4 -39.16 -80.38 59.51
N THR A 5 -37.88 -80.19 59.16
CA THR A 5 -37.17 -78.89 58.99
C THR A 5 -35.65 -79.03 59.15
N MET A 6 -34.97 -79.71 58.22
CA MET A 6 -33.52 -79.55 58.03
C MET A 6 -33.10 -79.78 56.56
N ALA A 7 -33.85 -79.24 55.61
CA ALA A 7 -33.54 -79.39 54.17
C ALA A 7 -33.85 -78.12 53.35
N ARG A 8 -33.46 -76.95 53.86
CA ARG A 8 -33.77 -75.66 53.18
C ARG A 8 -32.56 -74.77 52.85
N ARG A 9 -31.32 -75.25 52.95
CA ARG A 9 -30.12 -74.45 52.59
C ARG A 9 -29.23 -74.98 51.45
N GLN A 10 -29.64 -76.04 50.75
CA GLN A 10 -28.95 -76.54 49.53
C GLN A 10 -29.81 -76.45 48.26
N LYS A 11 -30.91 -75.68 48.28
CA LYS A 11 -31.76 -75.37 47.11
C LYS A 11 -31.38 -74.01 46.52
N THR A 12 -30.26 -73.88 45.81
CA THR A 12 -30.10 -72.77 44.83
C THR A 12 -28.91 -72.86 43.87
N ARG A 13 -27.98 -73.81 43.99
CA ARG A 13 -26.80 -73.89 43.08
C ARG A 13 -26.79 -75.02 42.04
N GLN A 14 -27.78 -75.90 42.00
CA GLN A 14 -27.77 -77.08 41.10
C GLN A 14 -28.87 -77.12 40.03
N LYS A 15 -29.67 -76.06 39.85
CA LYS A 15 -30.75 -76.02 38.85
C LYS A 15 -30.60 -74.97 37.73
N LEU A 16 -29.50 -74.23 37.69
CA LEU A 16 -29.30 -73.14 36.72
C LEU A 16 -28.34 -73.48 35.57
N THR A 17 -27.52 -74.53 35.66
CA THR A 17 -26.51 -74.86 34.62
C THR A 17 -27.04 -75.49 33.33
N PRO A 18 -28.02 -76.44 33.31
CA PRO A 18 -28.44 -77.05 32.05
C PRO A 18 -29.32 -76.11 31.20
N PHE A 19 -30.19 -75.31 31.81
CA PHE A 19 -31.07 -74.37 31.11
C PHE A 19 -30.30 -73.19 30.50
N PHE A 20 -29.29 -72.66 31.21
CA PHE A 20 -28.37 -71.66 30.65
C PHE A 20 -27.57 -72.23 29.47
N SER A 21 -27.14 -73.50 29.55
CA SER A 21 -26.37 -74.14 28.46
C SER A 21 -27.21 -74.43 27.20
N TRP A 22 -28.52 -74.61 27.35
CA TRP A 22 -29.46 -74.81 26.23
C TRP A 22 -29.87 -73.47 25.62
N ALA A 23 -30.22 -72.48 26.44
CA ALA A 23 -30.51 -71.12 25.99
C ALA A 23 -29.29 -70.47 25.32
N MET A 24 -28.08 -70.63 25.87
CA MET A 24 -26.84 -70.18 25.24
C MET A 24 -26.56 -70.87 23.90
N ARG A 25 -26.90 -72.16 23.74
CA ARG A 25 -26.76 -72.87 22.45
C ARG A 25 -27.75 -72.36 21.41
N GLY A 26 -29.00 -72.09 21.80
CA GLY A 26 -30.01 -71.50 20.91
C GLY A 26 -29.66 -70.06 20.50
N ILE A 27 -29.18 -69.25 21.45
CA ILE A 27 -28.69 -67.89 21.19
C ILE A 27 -27.46 -67.94 20.28
N TRP A 28 -26.53 -68.87 20.51
CA TRP A 28 -25.34 -69.02 19.66
C TRP A 28 -25.71 -69.44 18.23
N GLN A 29 -26.65 -70.35 18.04
CA GLN A 29 -27.14 -70.74 16.71
C GLN A 29 -27.90 -69.61 16.00
N ALA A 30 -28.68 -68.81 16.74
CA ALA A 30 -29.32 -67.61 16.19
C ALA A 30 -28.26 -66.55 15.81
N LEU A 31 -27.22 -66.38 16.63
CA LEU A 31 -26.12 -65.46 16.33
C LEU A 31 -25.33 -65.89 15.10
N THR A 32 -25.00 -67.19 14.97
CA THR A 32 -24.24 -67.68 13.82
C THR A 32 -25.04 -67.64 12.52
N THR A 33 -26.36 -67.84 12.57
CA THR A 33 -27.24 -67.69 11.39
C THR A 33 -27.40 -66.24 10.98
N ILE A 34 -27.54 -65.31 11.93
CA ILE A 34 -27.56 -63.86 11.66
C ILE A 34 -26.21 -63.42 11.06
N VAL A 35 -25.08 -63.86 11.63
CA VAL A 35 -23.75 -63.55 11.12
C VAL A 35 -23.54 -64.13 9.72
N ALA A 36 -23.96 -65.37 9.46
CA ALA A 36 -23.87 -65.99 8.13
C ALA A 36 -24.72 -65.24 7.09
N TRP A 37 -25.92 -64.79 7.47
CA TRP A 37 -26.77 -63.95 6.62
C TRP A 37 -26.11 -62.59 6.35
N LEU A 38 -25.54 -61.93 7.37
CA LEU A 38 -24.82 -60.66 7.25
C LEU A 38 -23.60 -60.78 6.32
N VAL A 39 -22.83 -61.85 6.46
CA VAL A 39 -21.70 -62.16 5.56
C VAL A 39 -22.16 -62.40 4.13
N SER A 40 -23.31 -63.05 3.94
CA SER A 40 -23.90 -63.26 2.62
C SER A 40 -24.35 -61.95 1.98
N VAL A 41 -25.03 -61.08 2.74
CA VAL A 41 -25.44 -59.74 2.29
C VAL A 41 -24.22 -58.88 1.93
N VAL A 42 -23.19 -58.87 2.78
CA VAL A 42 -21.93 -58.15 2.50
C VAL A 42 -21.25 -58.70 1.25
N ARG A 43 -21.22 -60.03 1.06
CA ARG A 43 -20.68 -60.64 -0.16
C ARG A 43 -21.43 -60.18 -1.41
N VAL A 44 -22.76 -60.18 -1.39
CA VAL A 44 -23.60 -59.75 -2.53
C VAL A 44 -23.38 -58.28 -2.85
N ILE A 45 -23.30 -57.41 -1.83
CA ILE A 45 -22.98 -55.99 -2.01
C ILE A 45 -21.58 -55.84 -2.61
N LEU A 46 -20.59 -56.59 -2.11
CA LEU A 46 -19.23 -56.56 -2.62
C LEU A 46 -19.16 -57.02 -4.08
N THR A 47 -19.87 -58.08 -4.47
CA THR A 47 -19.93 -58.50 -5.88
C THR A 47 -20.59 -57.46 -6.77
N LEU A 48 -21.67 -56.81 -6.33
CA LEU A 48 -22.30 -55.72 -7.09
C LEU A 48 -21.38 -54.51 -7.24
N ILE A 49 -20.59 -54.18 -6.21
CA ILE A 49 -19.58 -53.12 -6.29
C ILE A 49 -18.48 -53.52 -7.27
N ILE A 50 -17.95 -54.74 -7.15
CA ILE A 50 -16.89 -55.26 -8.06
C ILE A 50 -17.40 -55.29 -9.50
N GLU A 51 -18.64 -55.70 -9.74
CA GLU A 51 -19.24 -55.73 -11.07
C GLU A 51 -19.39 -54.33 -11.66
N LYS A 52 -19.90 -53.35 -10.87
CA LYS A 52 -19.97 -51.95 -11.31
C LYS A 52 -18.59 -51.34 -11.55
N VAL A 53 -17.62 -51.64 -10.70
CA VAL A 53 -16.23 -51.18 -10.84
C VAL A 53 -15.58 -51.81 -12.08
N ASN A 54 -15.78 -53.11 -12.32
CA ASN A 54 -15.26 -53.78 -13.51
C ASN A 54 -15.93 -53.27 -14.79
N HIS A 55 -17.24 -52.97 -14.75
CA HIS A 55 -17.94 -52.38 -15.88
C HIS A 55 -17.45 -50.95 -16.16
N LEU A 56 -17.15 -50.17 -15.11
CA LEU A 56 -16.53 -48.85 -15.22
C LEU A 56 -15.11 -48.96 -15.78
N ILE A 57 -14.28 -49.88 -15.29
CA ILE A 57 -12.93 -50.13 -15.79
C ILE A 57 -12.98 -50.54 -17.26
N ASN A 58 -13.86 -51.46 -17.64
CA ASN A 58 -14.02 -51.88 -19.03
C ASN A 58 -14.50 -50.74 -19.93
N TYR A 59 -15.42 -49.91 -19.45
CA TYR A 59 -15.87 -48.70 -20.16
C TYR A 59 -14.73 -47.68 -20.35
N LEU A 60 -13.94 -47.44 -19.29
CA LEU A 60 -12.76 -46.57 -19.35
C LEU A 60 -11.69 -47.16 -20.28
N VAL A 61 -11.51 -48.48 -20.30
CA VAL A 61 -10.58 -49.19 -21.18
C VAL A 61 -11.03 -49.11 -22.65
N GLN A 62 -12.32 -49.23 -22.92
CA GLN A 62 -12.89 -49.08 -24.27
C GLN A 62 -12.81 -47.63 -24.77
N ARG A 63 -12.93 -46.64 -23.89
CA ARG A 63 -12.86 -45.21 -24.21
C ARG A 63 -11.51 -44.56 -23.91
N LYS A 64 -10.42 -45.35 -23.80
CA LYS A 64 -9.05 -44.87 -23.48
C LYS A 64 -8.64 -43.64 -24.31
N LEU A 65 -8.92 -43.67 -25.60
CA LEU A 65 -8.56 -42.58 -26.50
C LEU A 65 -9.36 -41.30 -26.20
N VAL A 66 -10.67 -41.40 -25.95
CA VAL A 66 -11.50 -40.24 -25.57
C VAL A 66 -11.06 -39.68 -24.22
N LEU A 67 -10.73 -40.52 -23.24
CA LEU A 67 -10.20 -40.09 -21.94
C LEU A 67 -8.85 -39.40 -22.07
N PHE A 68 -7.97 -39.91 -22.93
CA PHE A 68 -6.68 -39.30 -23.22
C PHE A 68 -6.84 -37.93 -23.88
N VAL A 69 -7.76 -37.81 -24.86
CA VAL A 69 -8.10 -36.54 -25.50
C VAL A 69 -8.68 -35.56 -24.48
N LEU A 70 -9.58 -35.99 -23.59
CA LEU A 70 -10.12 -35.15 -22.51
C LEU A 70 -9.02 -34.68 -21.55
N PHE A 71 -8.08 -35.56 -21.21
CA PHE A 71 -6.93 -35.19 -20.39
C PHE A 71 -6.05 -34.15 -21.08
N LEU A 72 -5.72 -34.34 -22.36
CA LEU A 72 -4.96 -33.34 -23.13
C LEU A 72 -5.72 -32.02 -23.24
N PHE A 73 -7.03 -32.07 -23.46
CA PHE A 73 -7.88 -30.89 -23.53
C PHE A 73 -7.82 -30.11 -22.21
N LEU A 74 -7.92 -30.82 -21.08
CA LEU A 74 -7.78 -30.21 -19.76
C LEU A 74 -6.37 -29.64 -19.54
N ALA A 75 -5.32 -30.39 -19.90
CA ALA A 75 -3.94 -29.98 -19.72
C ALA A 75 -3.60 -28.71 -20.52
N PHE A 76 -3.93 -28.68 -21.81
CA PHE A 76 -3.74 -27.50 -22.65
C PHE A 76 -4.69 -26.36 -22.26
N GLY A 77 -5.90 -26.66 -21.79
CA GLY A 77 -6.82 -25.68 -21.21
C GLY A 77 -6.20 -24.98 -19.99
N LEU A 78 -5.63 -25.74 -19.05
CA LEU A 78 -4.96 -25.21 -17.87
C LEU A 78 -3.69 -24.41 -18.24
N LEU A 79 -2.90 -24.88 -19.21
CA LEU A 79 -1.74 -24.15 -19.71
C LEU A 79 -2.14 -22.82 -20.38
N GLY A 80 -3.18 -22.83 -21.20
CA GLY A 80 -3.74 -21.61 -21.81
C GLY A 80 -4.28 -20.64 -20.77
N LEU A 81 -4.97 -21.13 -19.74
CA LEU A 81 -5.43 -20.31 -18.61
C LEU A 81 -4.25 -19.72 -17.84
N ALA A 82 -3.19 -20.49 -17.57
CA ALA A 82 -2.00 -19.98 -16.88
C ALA A 82 -1.32 -18.81 -17.62
N ALA A 83 -1.43 -18.75 -18.94
CA ALA A 83 -0.93 -17.64 -19.75
C ALA A 83 -1.77 -16.35 -19.63
N ILE A 84 -3.03 -16.43 -19.18
CA ILE A 84 -3.94 -15.28 -19.08
C ILE A 84 -4.17 -14.85 -17.61
N ILE A 85 -4.11 -15.79 -16.66
CA ILE A 85 -4.40 -15.52 -15.24
C ILE A 85 -3.47 -14.40 -14.72
N PRO A 86 -4.01 -13.25 -14.29
CA PRO A 86 -3.21 -12.13 -13.82
C PRO A 86 -2.47 -12.49 -12.53
N ARG A 87 -1.18 -12.13 -12.45
CA ARG A 87 -0.37 -12.29 -11.23
C ARG A 87 0.28 -10.96 -10.89
N THR A 88 0.50 -10.74 -9.60
CA THR A 88 1.22 -9.56 -9.11
C THR A 88 2.70 -9.65 -9.50
N HIS A 89 3.19 -8.60 -10.15
CA HIS A 89 4.58 -8.42 -10.56
C HIS A 89 5.17 -7.14 -10.02
N ILE A 90 6.49 -7.08 -9.97
CA ILE A 90 7.21 -5.85 -9.64
C ILE A 90 7.19 -4.94 -10.86
N PHE A 91 6.92 -3.66 -10.63
CA PHE A 91 7.11 -2.61 -11.63
C PHE A 91 8.10 -1.57 -11.13
N GLU A 92 8.69 -0.86 -12.09
CA GLU A 92 9.57 0.27 -11.86
C GLU A 92 9.13 1.43 -12.77
N GLY A 93 9.16 2.63 -12.26
CA GLY A 93 8.79 3.83 -13.02
C GLY A 93 9.77 4.96 -12.77
N ASN A 94 9.96 5.79 -13.79
CA ASN A 94 10.65 7.06 -13.67
C ASN A 94 9.74 8.16 -14.22
N LEU A 95 9.25 9.03 -13.36
CA LEU A 95 8.25 10.05 -13.69
C LEU A 95 8.80 11.43 -13.39
N ILE A 96 8.54 12.40 -14.25
CA ILE A 96 8.67 13.81 -13.95
C ILE A 96 7.27 14.34 -13.66
N VAL A 97 7.09 14.95 -12.49
CA VAL A 97 5.79 15.38 -11.97
C VAL A 97 5.87 16.81 -11.44
N GLU A 98 4.77 17.53 -11.54
CA GLU A 98 4.63 18.87 -10.96
C GLU A 98 4.43 18.79 -9.44
N GLU A 99 3.59 17.85 -9.01
CA GLU A 99 3.16 17.67 -7.64
C GLU A 99 2.93 16.18 -7.37
N PHE A 100 3.23 15.69 -6.18
CA PHE A 100 2.76 14.37 -5.76
C PHE A 100 2.48 14.29 -4.26
N THR A 101 1.72 13.26 -3.88
CA THR A 101 1.37 12.96 -2.49
C THR A 101 1.80 11.53 -2.17
N PHE A 102 2.26 11.28 -0.96
CA PHE A 102 2.54 9.94 -0.45
C PHE A 102 2.35 9.87 1.06
N THR A 103 2.14 8.66 1.56
CA THR A 103 2.21 8.35 3.00
C THR A 103 3.44 7.51 3.26
N TYR A 104 4.28 7.92 4.20
CA TYR A 104 5.45 7.15 4.61
C TYR A 104 5.01 5.87 5.36
N ASN A 105 5.52 4.73 4.91
CA ASN A 105 5.10 3.40 5.37
C ASN A 105 6.26 2.59 5.97
N GLY A 106 7.38 3.22 6.31
CA GLY A 106 8.49 2.55 6.98
C GLY A 106 8.24 2.36 8.47
N GLY A 107 8.90 1.36 9.08
CA GLY A 107 8.69 1.01 10.50
C GLY A 107 9.48 1.87 11.51
N LYS A 108 10.31 2.80 11.04
CA LYS A 108 11.15 3.68 11.86
C LYS A 108 11.14 5.08 11.28
N ASP A 109 11.57 6.07 12.06
CA ASP A 109 11.77 7.42 11.59
C ASP A 109 12.82 7.48 10.46
N LYS A 110 12.57 8.33 9.46
CA LYS A 110 13.39 8.42 8.25
C LYS A 110 13.66 9.88 7.92
N LEU A 111 14.93 10.20 7.80
CA LEU A 111 15.38 11.48 7.24
C LEU A 111 14.81 11.63 5.82
N PHE A 112 14.16 12.75 5.56
CA PHE A 112 13.50 13.05 4.28
C PHE A 112 14.16 14.24 3.59
N LEU A 113 14.20 15.39 4.26
CA LEU A 113 14.95 16.57 3.82
C LEU A 113 16.17 16.77 4.71
N ASP A 114 17.29 17.10 4.10
CA ASP A 114 18.57 17.31 4.77
C ASP A 114 19.35 18.46 4.11
N SER A 115 20.10 19.21 4.92
CA SER A 115 21.17 20.08 4.47
C SER A 115 20.77 21.12 3.41
N MET A 116 19.55 21.64 3.48
CA MET A 116 19.09 22.73 2.63
C MET A 116 19.62 24.05 3.20
N ARG A 117 20.81 24.47 2.72
CA ARG A 117 21.46 25.67 3.23
C ARG A 117 21.01 26.94 2.54
N GLY A 118 21.07 28.08 3.22
CA GLY A 118 20.86 29.39 2.60
C GLY A 118 19.40 29.67 2.25
N ILE A 119 18.48 29.25 3.10
CA ILE A 119 17.05 29.53 3.03
C ILE A 119 16.80 31.04 3.06
N ARG A 120 16.04 31.52 2.07
CA ARG A 120 15.59 32.90 1.93
C ARG A 120 14.26 33.17 2.60
N HIS A 121 13.43 32.15 2.66
CA HIS A 121 12.12 32.24 3.28
C HIS A 121 11.78 30.85 3.80
N LEU A 122 11.51 30.78 5.10
CA LEU A 122 10.88 29.64 5.75
C LEU A 122 9.54 30.12 6.28
N GLU A 123 8.45 29.54 5.80
CA GLU A 123 7.12 29.78 6.33
C GLU A 123 6.50 28.46 6.76
N ILE A 124 5.92 28.46 7.96
CA ILE A 124 5.23 27.31 8.54
C ILE A 124 3.89 27.78 9.05
N ASP A 125 2.85 27.18 8.49
CA ASP A 125 1.47 27.37 8.92
C ASP A 125 1.01 26.21 9.79
N GLY A 126 0.22 26.52 10.81
CA GLY A 126 -0.43 25.56 11.69
C GLY A 126 0.16 25.49 13.09
N VAL A 127 -0.20 24.42 13.79
CA VAL A 127 0.16 24.22 15.20
C VAL A 127 1.58 23.70 15.32
N ILE A 128 2.40 24.33 16.16
CA ILE A 128 3.69 23.79 16.60
C ILE A 128 3.53 23.32 18.04
N ASN A 129 3.83 22.04 18.28
CA ASN A 129 3.48 21.37 19.52
C ASN A 129 4.41 21.68 20.70
N ASN A 130 5.61 22.18 20.44
CA ASN A 130 6.57 22.61 21.44
C ASN A 130 6.65 24.14 21.57
N GLU A 131 7.14 24.62 22.71
CA GLU A 131 7.41 26.04 22.93
C GLU A 131 8.69 26.46 22.20
N LEU A 132 8.55 27.36 21.23
CA LEU A 132 9.67 27.94 20.50
C LEU A 132 10.43 28.89 21.41
N THR A 133 11.75 28.74 21.45
CA THR A 133 12.62 29.56 22.28
C THR A 133 13.63 30.29 21.42
N PHE A 134 13.46 31.60 21.27
CA PHE A 134 14.41 32.47 20.61
C PHE A 134 15.29 33.15 21.66
N ALA A 135 16.60 33.16 21.46
CA ALA A 135 17.53 33.81 22.36
C ALA A 135 18.55 34.61 21.54
N GLY A 136 18.83 35.83 21.98
CA GLY A 136 19.68 36.76 21.25
C GLY A 136 19.30 38.21 21.54
N GLU A 137 19.75 39.10 20.65
CA GLU A 137 19.37 40.51 20.69
C GLU A 137 18.12 40.74 19.83
N PHE A 138 17.10 41.36 20.42
CA PHE A 138 15.83 41.65 19.76
C PHE A 138 15.73 43.12 19.35
N LYS A 139 15.19 43.39 18.16
CA LYS A 139 14.80 44.74 17.71
C LYS A 139 13.43 44.69 17.06
N SER A 140 12.45 45.37 17.64
CA SER A 140 11.09 45.50 17.15
C SER A 140 10.66 46.97 17.19
N THR A 141 10.04 47.42 16.11
CA THR A 141 9.41 48.74 16.00
C THR A 141 7.99 48.73 16.52
N SER A 142 7.25 47.64 16.26
CA SER A 142 5.85 47.46 16.67
C SER A 142 5.69 47.11 18.15
N PHE A 143 6.68 46.45 18.76
CA PHE A 143 6.62 46.04 20.16
C PHE A 143 7.95 46.30 20.90
N SER A 144 8.16 47.57 21.27
CA SER A 144 9.42 48.06 21.86
C SER A 144 9.86 47.37 23.16
N GLN A 145 8.93 46.70 23.88
CA GLN A 145 9.29 45.91 25.07
C GLN A 145 10.25 44.76 24.74
N LEU A 146 10.24 44.24 23.52
CA LEU A 146 11.21 43.24 23.07
C LEU A 146 12.63 43.77 23.07
N ASN A 147 12.84 45.06 22.79
CA ASN A 147 14.18 45.65 22.66
C ASN A 147 14.97 45.66 23.98
N GLN A 148 14.26 45.50 25.10
CA GLN A 148 14.82 45.48 26.45
C GLN A 148 14.88 44.05 27.02
N LEU A 149 14.44 43.05 26.25
CA LEU A 149 14.38 41.67 26.71
C LEU A 149 15.79 41.06 26.77
N ASN A 150 16.21 40.69 27.99
CA ASN A 150 17.50 40.06 28.26
C ASN A 150 17.39 38.55 28.57
N LYS A 151 16.21 37.96 28.34
CA LYS A 151 15.92 36.54 28.53
C LYS A 151 15.41 35.93 27.23
N PRO A 152 15.46 34.59 27.06
CA PRO A 152 14.89 33.95 25.89
C PRO A 152 13.39 34.26 25.74
N LEU A 153 12.99 34.63 24.53
CA LEU A 153 11.59 34.81 24.14
C LEU A 153 10.96 33.44 23.90
N LYS A 154 9.87 33.18 24.60
CA LYS A 154 9.13 31.91 24.55
C LYS A 154 7.79 32.11 23.85
N ILE A 155 7.59 31.40 22.75
CA ILE A 155 6.43 31.53 21.86
C ILE A 155 5.75 30.17 21.69
N ARG A 156 4.42 30.17 21.62
CA ARG A 156 3.63 28.99 21.25
C ARG A 156 2.72 29.34 20.07
N LEU A 157 2.61 28.40 19.13
CA LEU A 157 1.69 28.48 17.99
C LEU A 157 0.64 27.40 18.16
N VAL A 158 -0.47 27.76 18.81
CA VAL A 158 -1.50 26.80 19.24
C VAL A 158 -2.69 26.70 18.29
N ASN A 159 -2.80 27.60 17.32
CA ASN A 159 -3.94 27.68 16.40
C ASN A 159 -3.60 27.10 15.03
N ARG A 160 -4.59 26.54 14.33
CA ARG A 160 -4.40 25.99 12.97
C ARG A 160 -4.08 27.05 11.92
N ASN A 161 -4.37 28.31 12.21
CA ASN A 161 -4.03 29.48 11.39
C ASN A 161 -2.86 30.27 12.00
N SER A 162 -2.11 29.69 12.95
CA SER A 162 -0.84 30.27 13.39
C SER A 162 0.17 30.22 12.26
N LYS A 163 1.04 31.22 12.20
CA LYS A 163 2.06 31.35 11.16
C LYS A 163 3.39 31.77 11.77
N LEU A 164 4.45 31.13 11.34
CA LEU A 164 5.84 31.49 11.63
C LEU A 164 6.57 31.72 10.31
N ILE A 165 7.15 32.91 10.16
CA ILE A 165 8.02 33.23 9.02
C ILE A 165 9.40 33.61 9.54
N ILE A 166 10.44 33.04 8.91
CA ILE A 166 11.84 33.35 9.18
C ILE A 166 12.56 33.68 7.87
N GLU A 167 13.20 34.85 7.83
CA GLU A 167 13.87 35.39 6.64
C GLU A 167 15.20 36.08 7.02
N PRO A 168 16.19 36.16 6.12
CA PRO A 168 17.35 37.01 6.33
C PRO A 168 16.95 38.49 6.19
N VAL A 169 17.53 39.37 7.02
CA VAL A 169 17.26 40.81 6.94
C VAL A 169 17.74 41.42 5.62
N ASP A 170 18.89 40.94 5.11
CA ASP A 170 19.47 41.39 3.85
C ASP A 170 19.18 40.36 2.74
N THR A 171 18.21 40.68 1.88
CA THR A 171 17.80 39.83 0.76
C THR A 171 18.85 39.75 -0.35
N LYS A 172 19.88 40.62 -0.36
CA LYS A 172 20.92 40.66 -1.40
C LYS A 172 22.16 39.85 -1.05
N LYS A 173 22.41 39.55 0.23
CA LYS A 173 23.59 38.78 0.71
C LYS A 173 23.23 37.35 0.99
N SER A 174 24.18 36.42 0.98
CA SER A 174 23.89 35.01 1.31
C SER A 174 23.24 34.86 2.69
N SER A 175 22.19 34.05 2.74
CA SER A 175 21.52 33.64 3.99
C SER A 175 22.35 32.57 4.70
N ASP A 176 22.30 32.60 6.04
CA ASP A 176 22.91 31.58 6.91
C ASP A 176 21.83 30.68 7.56
N ILE A 177 20.57 30.84 7.15
CA ILE A 177 19.45 30.04 7.64
C ILE A 177 19.46 28.72 6.87
N ASP A 178 19.48 27.60 7.59
CA ASP A 178 19.54 26.27 6.98
C ASP A 178 18.44 25.38 7.58
N LEU A 179 17.79 24.56 6.73
CA LEU A 179 17.05 23.39 7.21
C LEU A 179 18.07 22.27 7.34
N THR A 180 18.33 21.87 8.58
CA THR A 180 19.32 20.84 8.87
C THR A 180 18.73 19.46 8.72
N GLU A 181 17.48 19.25 9.15
CA GLU A 181 16.85 17.93 9.11
C GLU A 181 15.32 18.04 9.18
N LEU A 182 14.64 17.29 8.34
CA LEU A 182 13.23 16.90 8.49
C LEU A 182 13.12 15.38 8.48
N ARG A 183 12.60 14.81 9.57
CA ARG A 183 12.32 13.37 9.67
C ARG A 183 10.84 13.07 9.56
N LEU A 184 10.52 12.06 8.76
CA LEU A 184 9.17 11.48 8.67
C LEU A 184 9.05 10.34 9.68
N LEU A 185 8.05 10.45 10.55
CA LEU A 185 7.55 9.34 11.35
C LEU A 185 6.66 8.41 10.53
N PRO A 186 6.58 7.11 10.87
CA PRO A 186 5.63 6.17 10.26
C PRO A 186 4.21 6.75 10.18
N ASP A 187 3.51 6.48 9.07
CA ASP A 187 2.16 6.99 8.76
C ASP A 187 2.06 8.52 8.61
N THR A 188 3.18 9.24 8.49
CA THR A 188 3.17 10.65 8.08
C THR A 188 2.85 10.76 6.60
N LYS A 189 1.80 11.51 6.28
CA LYS A 189 1.41 11.89 4.92
C LYS A 189 2.10 13.19 4.53
N VAL A 190 2.75 13.18 3.37
CA VAL A 190 3.28 14.36 2.69
C VAL A 190 2.37 14.62 1.50
N SER A 191 1.67 15.75 1.50
CA SER A 191 0.70 16.11 0.44
C SER A 191 1.14 17.35 -0.30
N GLY A 192 0.76 17.44 -1.57
CA GLY A 192 1.05 18.62 -2.39
C GLY A 192 2.54 18.90 -2.57
N PHE A 193 3.40 17.87 -2.49
CA PHE A 193 4.85 18.04 -2.55
C PHE A 193 5.26 18.52 -3.94
N THR A 194 5.64 19.79 -4.00
CA THR A 194 5.80 20.55 -5.26
C THR A 194 7.12 21.27 -5.25
N TYR A 195 7.76 21.34 -6.42
CA TYR A 195 8.93 22.15 -6.63
C TYR A 195 8.74 23.08 -7.83
N ASN A 196 9.13 24.35 -7.67
CA ASN A 196 9.13 25.33 -8.75
C ASN A 196 10.42 26.17 -8.73
N LEU A 197 10.93 26.51 -9.91
CA LEU A 197 12.00 27.48 -10.09
C LEU A 197 11.39 28.80 -10.59
N SER A 198 11.09 29.72 -9.67
CA SER A 198 10.49 31.04 -9.98
C SER A 198 11.49 32.15 -9.76
N GLN A 199 11.67 33.04 -10.75
CA GLN A 199 12.48 34.27 -10.62
C GLN A 199 13.88 34.05 -9.98
N LYS A 200 14.57 32.97 -10.35
CA LYS A 200 15.87 32.54 -9.79
C LYS A 200 15.83 32.07 -8.33
N GLN A 201 14.69 31.58 -7.87
CA GLN A 201 14.51 30.97 -6.56
C GLN A 201 13.98 29.56 -6.71
N HIS A 202 14.64 28.62 -6.04
CA HIS A 202 14.10 27.29 -5.76
C HIS A 202 12.98 27.44 -4.73
N ARG A 203 11.80 26.92 -5.01
CA ARG A 203 10.68 26.86 -4.08
C ARG A 203 10.25 25.43 -3.87
N LEU A 204 10.10 25.03 -2.61
CA LEU A 204 9.64 23.71 -2.20
C LEU A 204 8.49 23.90 -1.22
N ASP A 205 7.33 23.38 -1.59
CA ASP A 205 6.08 23.55 -0.85
C ASP A 205 5.46 22.19 -0.58
N PHE A 206 4.99 21.95 0.64
CA PHE A 206 4.29 20.72 1.01
C PHE A 206 3.52 20.82 2.31
N ASP A 207 2.49 20.00 2.43
CA ASP A 207 1.76 19.75 3.66
C ASP A 207 2.32 18.49 4.34
N LEU A 208 2.62 18.62 5.63
CA LEU A 208 2.90 17.50 6.50
C LEU A 208 1.66 17.20 7.35
N GLN A 209 1.15 15.97 7.31
CA GLN A 209 0.05 15.54 8.15
C GLN A 209 0.36 14.19 8.78
N HIS A 210 0.42 14.16 10.11
CA HIS A 210 0.57 12.91 10.85
C HIS A 210 -0.79 12.27 11.13
N ASN A 211 -0.87 10.94 11.12
CA ASN A 211 -2.08 10.22 11.54
C ASN A 211 -2.08 10.03 13.07
N PRO A 212 -2.92 10.76 13.82
CA PRO A 212 -2.86 10.77 15.28
C PRO A 212 -3.27 9.44 15.95
N THR A 213 -3.87 8.51 15.21
CA THR A 213 -4.26 7.19 15.75
C THR A 213 -3.13 6.18 15.82
N SER A 214 -2.04 6.37 15.06
CA SER A 214 -0.94 5.42 15.00
C SER A 214 0.17 5.71 16.01
N GLN A 215 0.51 6.98 16.27
CA GLN A 215 1.67 7.36 17.08
C GLN A 215 1.47 8.70 17.83
N THR A 216 2.14 8.83 18.97
CA THR A 216 2.07 10.02 19.85
C THR A 216 3.22 11.01 19.65
N GLN A 217 4.25 10.62 18.88
CA GLN A 217 5.46 11.41 18.68
C GLN A 217 5.28 12.45 17.54
N PRO A 218 5.94 13.61 17.62
CA PRO A 218 5.94 14.62 16.56
C PRO A 218 6.96 14.31 15.47
N ASN A 219 6.68 14.75 14.24
CA ASN A 219 7.74 14.89 13.24
C ASN A 219 8.63 16.07 13.66
N GLU A 220 9.94 15.89 13.61
CA GLU A 220 10.90 16.93 13.97
C GLU A 220 11.41 17.65 12.72
N LEU A 221 11.27 18.98 12.73
CA LEU A 221 11.92 19.88 11.80
C LEU A 221 12.98 20.70 12.54
N LYS A 222 14.23 20.58 12.12
CA LYS A 222 15.38 21.25 12.72
C LYS A 222 15.91 22.32 11.79
N ILE A 223 16.01 23.54 12.32
CA ILE A 223 16.44 24.74 11.61
C ILE A 223 17.65 25.33 12.32
N TYR A 224 18.66 25.69 11.55
CA TYR A 224 19.78 26.52 11.98
C TYR A 224 19.51 27.96 11.55
N LEU A 225 19.50 28.89 12.52
CA LEU A 225 19.16 30.30 12.33
C LEU A 225 20.33 31.17 11.84
N GLY A 226 21.56 30.64 11.85
CA GLY A 226 22.75 31.40 11.48
C GLY A 226 23.28 32.33 12.57
N GLU A 227 24.24 33.17 12.19
CA GLU A 227 24.85 34.17 13.09
C GLU A 227 24.41 35.61 12.76
N LYS A 228 23.94 35.84 11.53
CA LYS A 228 23.48 37.15 11.08
C LYS A 228 22.09 37.47 11.64
N PRO A 229 21.74 38.76 11.73
CA PRO A 229 20.38 39.15 12.06
C PRO A 229 19.35 38.57 11.06
N ILE A 230 18.30 37.98 11.62
CA ILE A 230 17.15 37.44 10.89
C ILE A 230 15.89 38.22 11.24
N LYS A 231 14.93 38.25 10.33
CA LYS A 231 13.58 38.75 10.54
C LYS A 231 12.69 37.57 10.91
N VAL A 232 11.90 37.75 11.98
CA VAL A 232 10.89 36.79 12.43
C VAL A 232 9.53 37.47 12.42
N ILE A 233 8.54 36.81 11.82
CA ILE A 233 7.14 37.26 11.79
C ILE A 233 6.28 36.16 12.38
N LEU A 234 5.34 36.54 13.25
CA LEU A 234 4.42 35.63 13.93
C LEU A 234 2.97 36.10 13.81
N GLU A 235 2.07 35.17 13.55
CA GLU A 235 0.61 35.41 13.59
C GLU A 235 -0.09 34.37 14.46
N ASN A 236 -1.19 34.78 15.12
CA ASN A 236 -2.01 33.94 16.02
C ASN A 236 -1.18 33.15 17.04
N TYR A 237 -0.25 33.84 17.72
CA TYR A 237 0.71 33.27 18.64
C TYR A 237 0.40 33.61 20.10
N ASP A 238 0.97 32.85 21.02
CA ASP A 238 1.01 33.15 22.45
C ASP A 238 2.45 33.41 22.90
N ILE A 239 2.67 34.48 23.68
CA ILE A 239 3.98 34.81 24.26
C ILE A 239 3.93 34.67 25.77
N SER A 240 4.91 33.95 26.32
CA SER A 240 5.10 33.80 27.76
C SER A 240 6.06 34.86 28.30
N GLY A 241 5.77 35.42 29.49
CA GLY A 241 6.69 36.31 30.21
C GLY A 241 6.73 37.77 29.76
N LEU A 242 5.82 38.18 28.86
CA LEU A 242 5.65 39.56 28.41
C LEU A 242 4.20 40.03 28.60
N ASN A 243 4.00 41.34 28.76
CA ASN A 243 2.66 41.91 28.93
C ASN A 243 1.90 41.90 27.59
N GLN A 244 1.09 40.87 27.40
CA GLN A 244 0.31 40.65 26.16
C GLN A 244 -0.67 41.78 25.84
N ASN A 245 -1.10 42.58 26.84
CA ASN A 245 -2.10 43.64 26.64
C ASN A 245 -1.60 44.81 25.78
N LYS A 246 -0.29 44.91 25.57
CA LYS A 246 0.35 45.92 24.71
C LYS A 246 0.59 45.43 23.29
N LEU A 247 0.35 44.16 23.01
CA LEU A 247 0.41 43.63 21.65
C LEU A 247 -0.94 43.85 20.98
N ASP A 248 -0.92 44.43 19.79
CA ASP A 248 -2.06 44.42 18.91
C ASP A 248 -2.21 43.01 18.33
N LYS A 249 -3.16 42.23 18.86
CA LYS A 249 -3.42 40.86 18.41
C LYS A 249 -3.99 40.79 16.99
N GLN A 250 -4.36 41.92 16.38
CA GLN A 250 -4.83 41.97 15.00
C GLN A 250 -3.69 42.11 13.99
N GLN A 251 -2.47 42.46 14.43
CA GLN A 251 -1.31 42.58 13.55
C GLN A 251 -0.29 41.47 13.79
N PRO A 252 0.44 41.04 12.74
CA PRO A 252 1.59 40.17 12.91
C PRO A 252 2.65 40.81 13.80
N LEU A 253 3.25 40.02 14.70
CA LEU A 253 4.41 40.48 15.44
C LEU A 253 5.65 40.28 14.59
N GLU A 254 6.30 41.40 14.27
CA GLU A 254 7.55 41.45 13.54
C GLU A 254 8.69 41.92 14.46
N PHE A 255 9.80 41.19 14.44
CA PHE A 255 11.03 41.60 15.09
C PHE A 255 12.27 41.05 14.36
N LEU A 256 13.38 41.75 14.53
CA LEU A 256 14.70 41.28 14.17
C LEU A 256 15.32 40.56 15.36
N LEU A 257 15.96 39.42 15.09
CA LEU A 257 16.70 38.64 16.06
C LEU A 257 18.15 38.52 15.57
N THR A 258 19.11 38.86 16.42
CA THR A 258 20.50 38.43 16.24
C THR A 258 20.72 37.20 17.12
N PRO A 259 20.73 35.97 16.58
CA PRO A 259 20.66 34.76 17.39
C PRO A 259 21.92 34.52 18.21
N ASN A 260 21.77 34.21 19.50
CA ASN A 260 22.85 33.60 20.29
C ASN A 260 22.67 32.07 20.42
N LYS A 261 21.42 31.61 20.43
CA LYS A 261 21.04 30.21 20.26
C LYS A 261 20.64 30.04 18.80
N LYS A 262 21.42 29.24 18.08
CA LYS A 262 21.31 29.11 16.63
C LYS A 262 20.38 27.97 16.20
N GLU A 263 20.03 27.07 17.10
CA GLU A 263 19.17 25.93 16.79
C GLU A 263 17.71 26.22 17.18
N LEU A 264 16.81 25.96 16.24
CA LEU A 264 15.37 26.00 16.41
C LEU A 264 14.79 24.65 15.98
N ASN A 265 14.18 23.94 16.94
CA ASN A 265 13.54 22.64 16.69
C ASN A 265 12.03 22.80 16.80
N LEU A 266 11.30 22.26 15.83
CA LEU A 266 9.86 22.36 15.73
C LEU A 266 9.26 20.95 15.76
N GLU A 267 8.28 20.76 16.63
CA GLU A 267 7.53 19.51 16.77
C GLU A 267 6.19 19.61 16.05
N LEU A 268 6.02 18.83 14.98
CA LEU A 268 4.86 18.87 14.08
C LEU A 268 4.01 17.59 14.23
N LYS A 269 2.89 17.68 14.96
CA LYS A 269 1.92 16.56 15.13
C LYS A 269 0.63 16.74 14.34
N GLN A 270 0.27 17.97 14.01
CA GLN A 270 -0.95 18.27 13.27
C GLN A 270 -0.63 18.49 11.80
N LYS A 271 -1.65 18.87 11.02
CA LYS A 271 -1.39 19.34 9.66
C LYS A 271 -0.61 20.66 9.73
N ASN A 272 0.54 20.70 9.06
CA ASN A 272 1.36 21.89 8.90
C ASN A 272 1.70 22.10 7.42
N SER A 273 1.50 23.31 6.92
CA SER A 273 1.96 23.69 5.58
C SER A 273 3.36 24.28 5.71
N ILE A 274 4.30 23.83 4.88
CA ILE A 274 5.70 24.26 4.91
C ILE A 274 6.05 24.81 3.54
N TYR A 275 6.57 26.04 3.53
CA TYR A 275 7.03 26.73 2.32
C TYR A 275 8.49 27.14 2.51
N LEU A 276 9.32 26.76 1.55
CA LEU A 276 10.76 27.00 1.58
C LEU A 276 11.16 27.69 0.28
N SER A 277 11.96 28.76 0.37
CA SER A 277 12.64 29.31 -0.80
C SER A 277 14.14 29.47 -0.60
N LEU A 278 14.91 29.24 -1.67
CA LEU A 278 16.37 29.33 -1.72
C LEU A 278 16.80 30.01 -3.02
N ASP A 279 17.94 30.70 -3.01
CA ASP A 279 18.48 31.29 -4.25
C ASP A 279 19.02 30.22 -5.21
N GLU A 280 18.79 30.40 -6.51
CA GLU A 280 19.37 29.58 -7.58
C GLU A 280 20.90 29.66 -7.63
N SER A 281 21.48 30.79 -7.23
CA SER A 281 22.94 30.97 -7.18
C SER A 281 23.62 30.23 -6.03
N ASN A 282 22.85 29.50 -5.21
CA ASN A 282 23.40 28.69 -4.13
C ASN A 282 24.28 27.57 -4.70
N LYS A 283 25.47 27.38 -4.13
CA LYS A 283 26.43 26.39 -4.60
C LYS A 283 26.06 24.95 -4.22
N ASN A 284 25.05 24.77 -3.37
CA ASN A 284 24.58 23.44 -2.98
C ASN A 284 23.72 22.84 -4.09
N ASP A 285 24.06 21.61 -4.49
CA ASP A 285 23.24 20.83 -5.42
C ASP A 285 21.88 20.51 -4.80
N PRO A 286 20.76 21.03 -5.36
CA PRO A 286 19.41 20.75 -4.86
C PRO A 286 19.04 19.27 -4.83
N ASN A 287 19.71 18.44 -5.63
CA ASN A 287 19.47 17.00 -5.67
C ASN A 287 20.00 16.27 -4.43
N LEU A 288 20.82 16.92 -3.62
CA LEU A 288 21.28 16.38 -2.33
C LEU A 288 20.30 16.64 -1.18
N TRP A 289 19.21 17.37 -1.43
CA TRP A 289 18.22 17.69 -0.39
C TRP A 289 17.39 16.47 0.02
N PHE A 290 17.15 15.55 -0.91
CA PHE A 290 16.24 14.44 -0.71
C PHE A 290 16.99 13.18 -0.35
N GLN A 291 16.51 12.49 0.68
CA GLN A 291 17.01 11.17 1.00
C GLN A 291 16.39 10.09 0.12
N GLU A 292 17.22 9.13 -0.28
CA GLU A 292 16.78 8.02 -1.09
C GLU A 292 16.04 6.93 -0.30
N LYS A 293 15.33 6.08 -1.04
CA LYS A 293 14.65 4.86 -0.54
C LYS A 293 13.66 5.16 0.58
N ILE A 294 12.58 5.82 0.21
CA ILE A 294 11.45 6.13 1.10
C ILE A 294 10.39 5.04 0.87
N ASP A 295 10.09 4.26 1.90
CA ASP A 295 9.00 3.27 1.86
C ASP A 295 7.65 3.99 1.91
N THR A 296 6.74 3.67 1.01
CA THR A 296 5.51 4.44 0.79
C THR A 296 4.26 3.57 0.69
N LYS A 297 3.12 4.22 0.90
CA LYS A 297 1.78 3.81 0.48
C LYS A 297 1.00 5.04 0.03
N ASP A 298 -0.17 4.82 -0.59
CA ASP A 298 -1.08 5.89 -1.01
C ASP A 298 -0.40 6.98 -1.85
N VAL A 299 0.40 6.57 -2.83
CA VAL A 299 1.12 7.49 -3.71
C VAL A 299 0.21 7.95 -4.83
N HIS A 300 0.13 9.27 -5.01
CA HIS A 300 -0.76 9.91 -5.98
C HIS A 300 -0.01 11.00 -6.77
N PHE A 301 -0.14 10.93 -8.10
CA PHE A 301 0.35 11.96 -9.04
C PHE A 301 -0.83 12.73 -9.63
N GLN A 302 -1.65 13.29 -8.74
CA GLN A 302 -2.86 13.99 -9.11
C GLN A 302 -3.15 15.09 -8.09
N ARG A 303 -3.77 16.17 -8.56
CA ARG A 303 -4.29 17.27 -7.75
C ARG A 303 -5.80 17.36 -7.93
N LEU A 304 -6.49 17.83 -6.88
CA LEU A 304 -7.90 18.19 -6.96
C LEU A 304 -8.01 19.67 -7.36
N ASP A 305 -8.56 19.92 -8.54
CA ASP A 305 -8.92 21.25 -8.98
C ASP A 305 -10.31 21.60 -8.43
N ARG A 306 -10.35 22.55 -7.50
CA ARG A 306 -11.55 22.88 -6.75
C ARG A 306 -12.26 24.08 -7.35
N THR A 307 -13.53 23.92 -7.68
CA THR A 307 -14.32 24.95 -8.38
C THR A 307 -15.23 25.76 -7.44
N GLY A 308 -15.06 25.62 -6.12
CA GLY A 308 -15.89 26.30 -5.12
C GLY A 308 -17.17 25.54 -4.76
N ASP A 309 -17.65 24.66 -5.65
CA ASP A 309 -18.61 23.60 -5.37
C ASP A 309 -17.90 22.24 -5.39
N ILE A 310 -18.03 21.47 -4.31
CA ILE A 310 -17.37 20.17 -4.15
C ILE A 310 -17.85 19.16 -5.21
N SER A 311 -19.09 19.32 -5.71
CA SER A 311 -19.64 18.43 -6.73
C SER A 311 -18.99 18.60 -8.11
N ASP A 312 -18.36 19.76 -8.35
CA ASP A 312 -17.68 20.11 -9.58
C ASP A 312 -16.15 20.00 -9.46
N ASP A 313 -15.63 19.41 -8.38
CA ASP A 313 -14.20 19.20 -8.17
C ASP A 313 -13.65 18.20 -9.21
N VAL A 314 -12.61 18.60 -9.96
CA VAL A 314 -12.02 17.77 -11.01
C VAL A 314 -10.66 17.24 -10.55
N THR A 315 -10.44 15.94 -10.70
CA THR A 315 -9.10 15.37 -10.47
C THR A 315 -8.25 15.52 -11.72
N VAL A 316 -7.06 16.11 -11.60
CA VAL A 316 -6.14 16.36 -12.71
C VAL A 316 -4.83 15.62 -12.44
N SER A 317 -4.27 14.96 -13.46
CA SER A 317 -2.94 14.33 -13.37
C SER A 317 -1.85 15.40 -13.32
N THR A 318 -0.84 15.19 -12.49
CA THR A 318 0.32 16.08 -12.34
C THR A 318 1.58 15.52 -13.02
N ILE A 319 1.44 14.41 -13.76
CA ILE A 319 2.55 13.80 -14.51
C ILE A 319 2.83 14.62 -15.76
N VAL A 320 4.07 15.08 -15.91
CA VAL A 320 4.56 15.81 -17.09
C VAL A 320 5.03 14.83 -18.16
N GLU A 321 5.85 13.86 -17.76
CA GLU A 321 6.34 12.81 -18.64
C GLU A 321 6.93 11.66 -17.80
N GLY A 322 7.10 10.50 -18.39
CA GLY A 322 7.80 9.42 -17.71
C GLY A 322 7.75 8.11 -18.46
N LYS A 323 8.30 7.09 -17.82
CA LYS A 323 8.29 5.72 -18.29
C LYS A 323 7.95 4.78 -17.16
N ILE A 324 7.24 3.72 -17.48
CA ILE A 324 6.98 2.62 -16.54
C ILE A 324 7.23 1.28 -17.19
N ARG A 325 7.84 0.38 -16.43
CA ARG A 325 8.23 -0.95 -16.86
C ARG A 325 7.67 -2.01 -15.92
N MET A 326 7.11 -3.06 -16.51
CA MET A 326 6.66 -4.27 -15.82
C MET A 326 6.67 -5.44 -16.83
N VAL A 327 7.03 -6.64 -16.40
CA VAL A 327 7.00 -7.88 -17.24
C VAL A 327 7.58 -7.68 -18.66
N GLU A 328 8.82 -7.20 -18.73
CA GLU A 328 9.58 -6.93 -19.97
C GLU A 328 8.93 -5.90 -20.93
N GLN A 329 7.84 -5.25 -20.52
CA GLN A 329 7.21 -4.18 -21.28
C GLN A 329 7.54 -2.85 -20.66
N GLU A 330 7.88 -1.90 -21.51
CA GLU A 330 7.99 -0.48 -21.17
C GLU A 330 6.84 0.28 -21.84
N ARG A 331 6.30 1.27 -21.14
CA ARG A 331 5.34 2.24 -21.68
C ARG A 331 5.75 3.64 -21.29
N GLU A 332 5.67 4.54 -22.25
CA GLU A 332 5.80 5.97 -22.02
C GLU A 332 4.50 6.53 -21.44
N ILE A 333 4.64 7.48 -20.54
CA ILE A 333 3.56 8.24 -19.93
C ILE A 333 3.76 9.68 -20.40
N LYS A 334 2.74 10.24 -21.04
CA LYS A 334 2.74 11.61 -21.55
C LYS A 334 2.10 12.56 -20.54
N ALA A 335 2.29 13.86 -20.78
CA ALA A 335 1.70 14.91 -19.97
C ALA A 335 0.20 14.70 -19.73
N ASN A 336 -0.22 14.97 -18.51
CA ASN A 336 -1.61 14.89 -18.04
C ASN A 336 -2.25 13.49 -18.13
N GLN A 337 -1.47 12.43 -18.41
CA GLN A 337 -1.99 11.07 -18.32
C GLN A 337 -1.97 10.58 -16.88
N PHE A 338 -3.03 9.88 -16.49
CA PHE A 338 -3.12 9.14 -15.24
C PHE A 338 -2.34 7.84 -15.32
N LEU A 339 -1.73 7.49 -14.18
CA LEU A 339 -1.09 6.20 -13.96
C LEU A 339 -1.90 5.42 -12.93
N MET A 340 -2.46 4.29 -13.34
CA MET A 340 -3.44 3.51 -12.58
C MET A 340 -3.02 2.05 -12.43
N GLY A 341 -3.51 1.40 -11.37
CA GLY A 341 -3.25 -0.01 -11.08
C GLY A 341 -4.37 -0.94 -11.50
N ASP A 342 -4.69 -1.89 -10.61
CA ASP A 342 -5.72 -2.91 -10.81
C ASP A 342 -7.12 -2.31 -10.93
N GLU A 343 -7.41 -1.23 -10.21
CA GLU A 343 -8.67 -0.49 -10.31
C GLU A 343 -8.35 0.98 -10.61
N PRO A 344 -9.07 1.66 -11.53
CA PRO A 344 -8.75 3.04 -11.92
C PRO A 344 -8.81 4.06 -10.76
N ASN A 345 -9.68 3.81 -9.78
CA ASN A 345 -9.94 4.71 -8.67
C ASN A 345 -9.11 4.39 -7.41
N THR A 346 -8.30 3.32 -7.43
CA THR A 346 -7.38 3.04 -6.34
C THR A 346 -5.96 3.45 -6.75
N PRO A 347 -5.16 4.02 -5.82
CA PRO A 347 -3.77 4.33 -6.12
C PRO A 347 -3.01 3.08 -6.55
N LEU A 348 -2.16 3.24 -7.57
CA LEU A 348 -1.18 2.22 -7.91
C LEU A 348 -0.34 1.89 -6.66
N ASN A 349 -0.19 0.60 -6.35
CA ASN A 349 0.53 0.15 -5.17
C ASN A 349 2.05 0.37 -5.31
N ILE A 350 2.47 1.61 -5.09
CA ILE A 350 3.85 2.08 -5.06
C ILE A 350 4.38 1.90 -3.64
N GLU A 351 5.20 0.88 -3.47
CA GLU A 351 5.76 0.50 -2.16
C GLU A 351 7.00 1.34 -1.80
N ARG A 352 7.67 1.94 -2.78
CA ARG A 352 8.91 2.69 -2.54
C ARG A 352 9.16 3.77 -3.57
N ILE A 353 9.52 4.96 -3.09
CA ILE A 353 10.22 5.99 -3.85
C ILE A 353 11.72 5.74 -3.71
N ARG A 354 12.36 5.31 -4.79
CA ARG A 354 13.78 4.96 -4.84
C ARG A 354 14.65 6.20 -4.81
N HIS A 355 14.28 7.23 -5.55
CA HIS A 355 15.06 8.43 -5.75
C HIS A 355 14.13 9.61 -6.07
N LEU A 356 14.52 10.79 -5.57
CA LEU A 356 13.86 12.07 -5.81
C LEU A 356 14.95 13.06 -6.24
N GLN A 357 14.70 13.77 -7.33
CA GLN A 357 15.58 14.84 -7.76
C GLN A 357 14.80 15.98 -8.40
N ILE A 358 15.39 17.16 -8.37
CA ILE A 358 14.83 18.35 -9.00
C ILE A 358 15.19 18.35 -10.49
N VAL A 359 14.19 18.52 -11.33
CA VAL A 359 14.37 18.77 -12.77
C VAL A 359 14.01 20.24 -13.03
N PRO A 360 15.01 21.11 -13.28
CA PRO A 360 14.79 22.54 -13.47
C PRO A 360 13.67 22.82 -14.48
N LYS A 361 12.73 23.70 -14.09
CA LYS A 361 11.57 24.13 -14.88
C LYS A 361 10.54 23.04 -15.25
N LYS A 362 10.76 21.77 -14.88
CA LYS A 362 9.81 20.68 -15.12
C LYS A 362 9.13 20.15 -13.86
N GLY A 363 9.80 20.20 -12.71
CA GLY A 363 9.27 19.72 -11.43
C GLY A 363 10.21 18.72 -10.77
N LEU A 364 9.67 17.59 -10.31
CA LEU A 364 10.37 16.56 -9.56
C LEU A 364 10.47 15.27 -10.39
N GLU A 365 11.66 14.72 -10.56
CA GLU A 365 11.82 13.34 -11.01
C GLU A 365 11.68 12.39 -9.82
N VAL A 366 10.76 11.44 -9.94
CA VAL A 366 10.42 10.44 -8.94
C VAL A 366 10.64 9.07 -9.54
N ARG A 367 11.64 8.35 -9.03
CA ARG A 367 11.83 6.94 -9.36
C ARG A 367 11.06 6.09 -8.38
N ILE A 368 10.12 5.30 -8.87
CA ILE A 368 9.20 4.50 -8.07
C ILE A 368 9.39 3.02 -8.34
N SER A 369 9.06 2.20 -7.35
CA SER A 369 8.89 0.78 -7.52
C SER A 369 7.75 0.27 -6.66
N GLY A 370 7.05 -0.74 -7.14
CA GLY A 370 5.91 -1.31 -6.44
C GLY A 370 5.49 -2.64 -7.01
N ARG A 371 4.28 -3.08 -6.65
CA ARG A 371 3.73 -4.35 -7.10
C ARG A 371 2.28 -4.24 -7.51
N THR A 372 1.95 -4.73 -8.68
CA THR A 372 0.57 -4.73 -9.20
C THR A 372 0.35 -5.88 -10.19
N LYS A 373 -0.89 -6.22 -10.53
CA LYS A 373 -1.17 -7.20 -11.59
C LYS A 373 -1.23 -6.52 -12.95
N GLN A 374 -1.67 -5.25 -12.96
CA GLN A 374 -1.78 -4.45 -14.16
C GLN A 374 -1.45 -2.98 -13.93
N ILE A 375 -0.96 -2.35 -14.99
CA ILE A 375 -0.73 -0.92 -15.08
C ILE A 375 -1.57 -0.39 -16.22
N GLN A 376 -2.29 0.70 -15.99
CA GLN A 376 -3.13 1.36 -16.97
C GLN A 376 -2.71 2.83 -17.07
N ILE A 377 -2.69 3.36 -18.30
CA ILE A 377 -2.30 4.73 -18.61
C ILE A 377 -3.38 5.33 -19.51
N GLY A 378 -3.89 6.52 -19.17
CA GLY A 378 -5.00 7.17 -19.87
C GLY A 378 -5.06 8.66 -19.61
N LEU A 379 -5.66 9.42 -20.53
CA LEU A 379 -6.03 10.82 -20.25
C LEU A 379 -7.25 10.92 -19.33
N ASP A 380 -8.04 9.85 -19.27
CA ASP A 380 -9.20 9.67 -18.42
C ASP A 380 -9.02 8.34 -17.67
N LYS A 381 -9.47 8.30 -16.41
CA LYS A 381 -9.42 7.09 -15.59
C LYS A 381 -10.37 6.01 -16.11
N ASP A 382 -11.49 6.42 -16.68
CA ASP A 382 -12.51 5.50 -17.20
C ASP A 382 -12.13 4.95 -18.58
N PHE A 383 -11.24 5.65 -19.31
CA PHE A 383 -10.84 5.30 -20.67
C PHE A 383 -9.30 5.21 -20.81
N PRO A 384 -8.67 4.15 -20.25
CA PRO A 384 -7.23 3.94 -20.39
C PRO A 384 -6.87 3.61 -21.85
N VAL A 385 -5.83 4.27 -22.37
CA VAL A 385 -5.37 4.11 -23.76
C VAL A 385 -4.22 3.12 -23.89
N SER A 386 -3.56 2.76 -22.78
CA SER A 386 -2.44 1.83 -22.75
C SER A 386 -2.48 0.98 -21.48
N ARG A 387 -2.12 -0.31 -21.61
CA ARG A 387 -2.12 -1.28 -20.51
C ARG A 387 -0.88 -2.16 -20.56
N ILE A 388 -0.32 -2.45 -19.40
CA ILE A 388 0.63 -3.54 -19.17
C ILE A 388 -0.05 -4.51 -18.20
N GLN A 389 -0.14 -5.79 -18.58
CA GLN A 389 -0.70 -6.82 -17.71
C GLN A 389 0.29 -7.98 -17.63
N GLY A 390 0.60 -8.38 -16.39
CA GLY A 390 1.43 -9.55 -16.12
C GLY A 390 0.58 -10.80 -15.90
N SER A 391 0.98 -11.88 -16.53
CA SER A 391 0.44 -13.23 -16.41
C SER A 391 1.18 -14.04 -15.35
N TRP A 392 0.64 -15.19 -14.99
CA TRP A 392 1.31 -16.12 -14.08
C TRP A 392 2.62 -16.68 -14.67
N LEU A 393 2.68 -16.88 -15.99
CA LEU A 393 3.83 -17.47 -16.69
C LEU A 393 5.01 -16.51 -16.87
N ASP A 394 4.82 -15.18 -16.75
CA ASP A 394 5.90 -14.19 -16.90
C ASP A 394 7.01 -14.35 -15.84
N GLY A 395 6.78 -15.14 -14.77
CA GLY A 395 7.83 -15.50 -13.81
C GLY A 395 8.72 -16.68 -14.23
N PHE A 396 8.35 -17.41 -15.28
CA PHE A 396 9.01 -18.66 -15.70
C PHE A 396 9.48 -18.64 -17.16
N LEU A 397 8.76 -17.93 -18.02
CA LEU A 397 8.99 -17.93 -19.46
C LEU A 397 9.07 -16.50 -20.00
N PRO A 398 9.89 -16.25 -21.04
CA PRO A 398 9.88 -14.98 -21.74
C PRO A 398 8.57 -14.80 -22.50
N ARG A 399 8.21 -13.55 -22.79
CA ARG A 399 6.89 -13.22 -23.33
C ARG A 399 6.58 -13.88 -24.67
N ASP A 400 7.56 -13.99 -25.56
CA ASP A 400 7.40 -14.66 -26.85
C ASP A 400 7.09 -16.15 -26.69
N ALA A 401 7.69 -16.79 -25.69
CA ALA A 401 7.39 -18.20 -25.37
C ALA A 401 5.99 -18.36 -24.79
N ILE A 402 5.52 -17.41 -23.97
CA ILE A 402 4.14 -17.41 -23.45
C ILE A 402 3.14 -17.25 -24.59
N VAL A 403 3.38 -16.31 -25.51
CA VAL A 403 2.53 -16.11 -26.69
C VAL A 403 2.51 -17.34 -27.59
N ALA A 404 3.67 -17.96 -27.82
CA ALA A 404 3.76 -19.21 -28.58
C ALA A 404 3.00 -20.36 -27.88
N LEU A 405 3.19 -20.53 -26.57
CA LEU A 405 2.51 -21.56 -25.78
C LEU A 405 1.00 -21.35 -25.77
N PHE A 406 0.55 -20.10 -25.61
CA PHE A 406 -0.87 -19.76 -25.67
C PHE A 406 -1.48 -20.07 -27.04
N SER A 407 -0.80 -19.65 -28.11
CA SER A 407 -1.24 -19.90 -29.49
C SER A 407 -1.32 -21.39 -29.81
N PHE A 408 -0.29 -22.14 -29.40
CA PHE A 408 -0.24 -23.59 -29.55
C PHE A 408 -1.34 -24.29 -28.75
N SER A 409 -1.57 -23.86 -27.51
CA SER A 409 -2.62 -24.40 -26.64
C SER A 409 -4.00 -24.12 -27.24
N ALA A 410 -4.25 -22.89 -27.72
CA ALA A 410 -5.51 -22.53 -28.36
C ALA A 410 -5.80 -23.39 -29.60
N ALA A 411 -4.83 -23.53 -30.51
CA ALA A 411 -4.98 -24.38 -31.69
C ALA A 411 -5.23 -25.85 -31.33
N THR A 412 -4.52 -26.36 -30.33
CA THR A 412 -4.67 -27.74 -29.85
C THR A 412 -6.04 -27.97 -29.21
N ILE A 413 -6.53 -27.03 -28.38
CA ILE A 413 -7.86 -27.07 -27.78
C ILE A 413 -8.94 -27.11 -28.87
N THR A 414 -8.83 -26.28 -29.91
CA THR A 414 -9.79 -26.28 -31.04
C THR A 414 -9.82 -27.63 -31.73
N TYR A 415 -8.66 -28.24 -32.02
CA TYR A 415 -8.59 -29.56 -32.64
C TYR A 415 -9.18 -30.66 -31.74
N LEU A 416 -8.81 -30.68 -30.45
CA LEU A 416 -9.30 -31.65 -29.49
C LEU A 416 -10.82 -31.51 -29.28
N LEU A 417 -11.35 -30.28 -29.25
CA LEU A 417 -12.78 -30.02 -29.16
C LEU A 417 -13.53 -30.56 -30.38
N GLY A 418 -13.01 -30.32 -31.59
CA GLY A 418 -13.57 -30.87 -32.82
C GLY A 418 -13.63 -32.39 -32.79
N PHE A 419 -12.55 -33.04 -32.33
CA PHE A 419 -12.51 -34.48 -32.15
C PHE A 419 -13.54 -35.00 -31.14
N LEU A 420 -13.72 -34.31 -30.01
CA LEU A 420 -14.70 -34.67 -28.98
C LEU A 420 -16.13 -34.54 -29.53
N ILE A 421 -16.44 -33.48 -30.27
CA ILE A 421 -17.74 -33.26 -30.91
C ILE A 421 -18.01 -34.34 -31.96
N GLU A 422 -17.04 -34.64 -32.84
CA GLU A 422 -17.21 -35.65 -33.88
C GLU A 422 -17.47 -37.05 -33.28
N ASN A 423 -16.73 -37.44 -32.24
CA ASN A 423 -16.97 -38.72 -31.58
C ASN A 423 -18.26 -38.78 -30.76
N ALA A 424 -18.72 -37.64 -30.21
CA ALA A 424 -20.03 -37.57 -29.59
C ALA A 424 -21.14 -37.77 -30.64
N SER A 425 -21.03 -37.11 -31.81
CA SER A 425 -22.01 -37.25 -32.89
C SER A 425 -22.08 -38.67 -33.47
N LYS A 426 -20.94 -39.36 -33.59
CA LYS A 426 -20.88 -40.76 -34.04
C LYS A 426 -21.52 -41.73 -33.04
N SER A 427 -21.42 -41.42 -31.74
CA SER A 427 -22.05 -42.21 -30.66
C SER A 427 -23.58 -42.19 -30.73
N ASP A 428 -24.19 -41.07 -31.15
CA ASP A 428 -25.65 -40.93 -31.30
C ASP A 428 -26.19 -41.46 -32.64
N SER A 429 -25.32 -41.55 -33.66
CA SER A 429 -25.72 -42.00 -35.01
C SER A 429 -25.88 -43.51 -35.18
N ASN A 430 -25.78 -44.32 -34.11
CA ASN A 430 -26.03 -45.75 -34.18
C ASN A 430 -27.55 -45.99 -34.05
N PRO A 431 -28.30 -46.21 -35.16
CA PRO A 431 -29.71 -46.50 -35.04
C PRO A 431 -29.83 -47.91 -34.50
N LYS A 432 -30.31 -48.06 -33.26
CA LYS A 432 -30.95 -49.31 -32.88
C LYS A 432 -32.19 -49.44 -33.76
N SER A 433 -32.13 -50.32 -34.74
CA SER A 433 -33.28 -50.77 -35.52
C SER A 433 -33.30 -52.29 -35.55
N PRO A 434 -34.49 -52.88 -35.54
CA PRO A 434 -35.40 -53.09 -34.40
C PRO A 434 -34.94 -54.22 -33.47
#